data_AF-A0A0Q8VBN1-F1
#
_entry.id   AF-A0A0Q8VBN1-F1
#
_cell.length_a   1.000
_cell.length_b   1.000
_cell.length_c   1.000
_cell.angle_alpha   90.00
_cell.angle_beta   90.00
_cell.angle_gamma   90.00
#
_symmetry.space_group_name_H-M   'P 1'
#
loop_
_entity.id
_entity.type
_entity.pdbx_description
1 polymer ?
#
loop_
_entity_poly.entity_id
_entity_poly.type
_entity_poly.pdbx_seq_one_letter_code
_entity_poly.pdbx_strand_id
1 'polypeptide(L)'
;MRADAVRNRERIADIARQLFREKGYDAVSMDEVAKTAGVGIGTLYRHFPTKEALYDAAIQAWVETVNAAAEKSLASEGAPRDRLLAWFEAYVEFLTRHKGAAWRITSALGDDDSPFAAKCRTYLNANQRVIDTLASEGALRADVDAMQLCRLVGGVAAVVDNSELAPDAARSMLAVVADGVLAG
;
A
#
# COMPACT_ATOMS: atom_id res chain seq x y z
N MET A 1 -26.75 19.06 -8.27
CA MET A 1 -26.29 18.06 -9.27
C MET A 1 -24.82 17.66 -9.15
N ARG A 2 -23.84 18.56 -8.95
CA ARG A 2 -22.43 18.15 -8.75
C ARG A 2 -22.19 17.40 -7.43
N ALA A 3 -22.81 17.83 -6.33
CA ALA A 3 -22.67 17.19 -5.02
C ALA A 3 -23.21 15.76 -4.98
N ASP A 4 -24.31 15.47 -5.70
CA ASP A 4 -24.90 14.13 -5.78
C ASP A 4 -24.01 13.16 -6.57
N ALA A 5 -23.42 13.64 -7.66
CA ALA A 5 -22.49 12.86 -8.48
C ALA A 5 -21.19 12.53 -7.71
N VAL A 6 -20.68 13.45 -6.89
CA VAL A 6 -19.52 13.23 -6.02
C VAL A 6 -19.83 12.20 -4.94
N ARG A 7 -20.93 12.39 -4.19
CA ARG A 7 -21.36 11.42 -3.16
C ARG A 7 -21.61 10.02 -3.74
N ASN A 8 -22.18 9.93 -4.93
CA ASN A 8 -22.41 8.64 -5.58
C ASN A 8 -21.09 7.98 -5.99
N ARG A 9 -20.12 8.76 -6.49
CA ARG A 9 -18.78 8.27 -6.82
C ARG A 9 -18.06 7.72 -5.57
N GLU A 10 -18.08 8.46 -4.46
CA GLU A 10 -17.47 8.05 -3.19
C GLU A 10 -18.11 6.76 -2.66
N ARG A 11 -19.44 6.70 -2.64
CA ARG A 11 -20.17 5.50 -2.20
C ARG A 11 -19.84 4.26 -3.04
N ILE A 12 -19.71 4.42 -4.36
CA ILE A 12 -19.30 3.32 -5.25
C ILE A 12 -17.86 2.87 -4.92
N ALA A 13 -16.94 3.81 -4.74
CA ALA A 13 -15.56 3.51 -4.39
C ALA A 13 -15.46 2.79 -3.04
N ASP A 14 -16.27 3.16 -2.05
CA ASP A 14 -16.33 2.51 -0.75
C ASP A 14 -16.82 1.06 -0.83
N ILE A 15 -17.85 0.81 -1.63
CA ILE A 15 -18.36 -0.55 -1.86
C ILE A 15 -17.33 -1.39 -2.59
N ALA A 16 -16.71 -0.83 -3.63
CA ALA A 16 -15.64 -1.51 -4.35
C ALA A 16 -14.46 -1.83 -3.42
N ARG A 17 -14.07 -0.90 -2.54
CA ARG A 17 -13.03 -1.11 -1.52
C ARG A 17 -13.33 -2.30 -0.62
N GLN A 18 -14.58 -2.47 -0.17
CA GLN A 18 -15.00 -3.61 0.64
C GLN A 18 -14.88 -4.93 -0.14
N LEU A 19 -15.40 -4.96 -1.37
CA LEU A 19 -15.32 -6.14 -2.23
C LEU A 19 -13.87 -6.53 -2.54
N PHE A 20 -13.03 -5.56 -2.90
CA PHE A 20 -11.61 -5.79 -3.17
C PHE A 20 -10.88 -6.28 -1.92
N ARG A 21 -11.22 -5.77 -0.74
CA ARG A 21 -10.63 -6.23 0.52
C ARG A 21 -10.96 -7.70 0.80
N GLU A 22 -12.20 -8.10 0.58
CA GLU A 22 -12.68 -9.44 0.92
C GLU A 22 -12.26 -10.49 -0.10
N LYS A 23 -12.37 -10.17 -1.39
CA LYS A 23 -12.22 -11.14 -2.49
C LYS A 23 -10.89 -11.00 -3.24
N GLY A 24 -10.21 -9.88 -3.06
CA GLY A 24 -9.06 -9.48 -3.86
C GLY A 24 -9.45 -8.82 -5.17
N TYR A 25 -8.53 -8.04 -5.75
CA TYR A 25 -8.79 -7.33 -7.01
C TYR A 25 -9.23 -8.28 -8.12
N ASP A 26 -8.52 -9.38 -8.37
CA ASP A 26 -8.76 -10.25 -9.53
C ASP A 26 -10.15 -10.89 -9.54
N ALA A 27 -10.65 -11.27 -8.37
CA ALA A 27 -11.95 -11.93 -8.23
C ALA A 27 -13.16 -10.99 -8.39
N VAL A 28 -12.99 -9.68 -8.17
CA VAL A 28 -14.10 -8.71 -8.21
C VAL A 28 -14.32 -8.23 -9.65
N SER A 29 -15.55 -8.30 -10.15
CA SER A 29 -15.92 -7.77 -11.47
C SER A 29 -16.59 -6.38 -11.37
N MET A 30 -16.57 -5.62 -12.47
CA MET A 30 -17.32 -4.36 -12.56
C MET A 30 -18.83 -4.58 -12.39
N ASP A 31 -19.37 -5.67 -12.93
CA ASP A 31 -20.79 -6.03 -12.78
C ASP A 31 -21.18 -6.32 -11.33
N GLU A 32 -20.31 -7.01 -10.58
CA GLU A 32 -20.52 -7.27 -9.17
C GLU A 32 -20.54 -5.97 -8.35
N VAL A 33 -19.61 -5.05 -8.62
CA VAL A 33 -19.59 -3.74 -7.97
C VAL A 33 -20.86 -2.96 -8.30
N ALA A 34 -21.28 -2.92 -9.57
CA ALA A 34 -22.48 -2.22 -10.01
C ALA A 34 -23.73 -2.75 -9.29
N LYS A 35 -23.87 -4.08 -9.25
CA LYS A 35 -24.96 -4.78 -8.56
C LYS A 35 -24.96 -4.47 -7.06
N THR A 36 -23.82 -4.59 -6.40
CA THR A 36 -23.68 -4.35 -4.95
C THR A 36 -23.91 -2.88 -4.60
N ALA A 37 -23.48 -1.97 -5.47
CA ALA A 37 -23.72 -0.54 -5.32
C ALA A 37 -25.15 -0.11 -5.72
N GLY A 38 -25.98 -1.00 -6.29
CA GLY A 38 -27.33 -0.65 -6.74
C GLY A 38 -27.34 0.41 -7.85
N VAL A 39 -26.32 0.41 -8.72
CA VAL A 39 -26.22 1.32 -9.87
C VAL A 39 -26.22 0.53 -11.18
N GLY A 40 -26.70 1.14 -12.26
CA GLY A 40 -26.57 0.54 -13.58
C GLY A 40 -25.10 0.46 -14.02
N ILE A 41 -24.73 -0.60 -14.76
CA ILE A 41 -23.35 -0.82 -15.23
C ILE A 41 -22.82 0.37 -16.06
N GLY A 42 -23.66 0.97 -16.91
CA GLY A 42 -23.29 2.18 -17.66
C GLY A 42 -23.11 3.43 -16.80
N THR A 43 -23.71 3.48 -15.60
CA THR A 43 -23.45 4.55 -14.62
C THR A 43 -22.12 4.30 -13.92
N LEU A 44 -21.81 3.05 -13.59
CA LEU A 44 -20.50 2.67 -13.04
C LEU A 44 -19.38 3.06 -14.00
N TYR A 45 -19.44 2.64 -15.28
CA TYR A 45 -18.42 2.98 -16.28
C TYR A 45 -18.29 4.47 -16.56
N ARG A 46 -19.38 5.25 -16.43
CA ARG A 46 -19.33 6.71 -16.54
C ARG A 46 -18.54 7.36 -15.40
N HIS A 47 -18.59 6.79 -14.20
CA HIS A 47 -17.75 7.25 -13.09
C HIS A 47 -16.33 6.66 -13.22
N PHE A 48 -16.21 5.36 -13.48
CA PHE A 48 -14.96 4.63 -13.48
C PHE A 48 -14.80 3.88 -14.80
N PRO A 49 -14.11 4.47 -15.79
CA PRO A 49 -14.00 3.88 -17.12
C PRO A 49 -13.34 2.50 -17.15
N THR A 50 -12.51 2.20 -16.16
CA THR A 50 -11.82 0.91 -16.02
C THR A 50 -11.89 0.42 -14.58
N LYS A 51 -11.62 -0.89 -14.39
CA LYS A 51 -11.54 -1.51 -13.05
C LYS A 51 -10.36 -0.96 -12.26
N GLU A 52 -9.27 -0.63 -12.94
CA GLU A 52 -8.09 0.02 -12.39
C GLU A 52 -8.47 1.41 -11.85
N ALA A 53 -9.23 2.22 -12.61
CA ALA A 53 -9.68 3.53 -12.16
C ALA A 53 -10.63 3.45 -10.95
N LEU A 54 -11.45 2.40 -10.88
CA LEU A 54 -12.29 2.12 -9.72
C LEU A 54 -11.45 1.71 -8.51
N TYR A 55 -10.50 0.80 -8.70
CA TYR A 55 -9.60 0.36 -7.64
C TYR A 55 -8.78 1.52 -7.11
N ASP A 56 -8.27 2.38 -7.99
CA ASP A 56 -7.51 3.56 -7.60
C ASP A 56 -8.31 4.48 -6.68
N ALA A 57 -9.57 4.74 -7.01
CA ALA A 57 -10.45 5.51 -6.14
C ALA A 57 -10.76 4.78 -4.84
N ALA A 58 -10.97 3.46 -4.90
CA ALA A 58 -11.23 2.61 -3.74
C ALA A 58 -10.04 2.62 -2.76
N ILE A 59 -8.81 2.72 -3.26
CA ILE A 59 -7.59 2.85 -2.45
C ILE A 59 -7.09 4.30 -2.41
N GLN A 60 -7.95 5.32 -2.41
CA GLN A 60 -7.49 6.72 -2.31
C GLN A 60 -6.97 7.06 -0.90
N ALA A 61 -7.72 6.66 0.14
CA ALA A 61 -7.33 6.83 1.55
C ALA A 61 -6.02 6.08 1.93
N TRP A 62 -5.59 5.17 1.05
CA TRP A 62 -4.29 4.51 1.10
C TRP A 62 -3.15 5.54 1.17
N VAL A 63 -3.16 6.56 0.30
CA VAL A 63 -2.07 7.55 0.20
C VAL A 63 -1.84 8.30 1.51
N GLU A 64 -2.92 8.77 2.12
CA GLU A 64 -2.86 9.52 3.39
C GLU A 64 -2.32 8.65 4.52
N THR A 65 -2.72 7.38 4.54
CA THR A 65 -2.26 6.42 5.57
C THR A 65 -0.77 6.13 5.43
N VAL A 66 -0.24 5.97 4.21
CA VAL A 66 1.21 5.76 3.99
C VAL A 66 2.00 6.95 4.52
N ASN A 67 1.56 8.17 4.20
CA ASN A 67 2.23 9.37 4.67
C ASN A 67 2.19 9.46 6.19
N ALA A 68 1.03 9.20 6.82
CA ALA A 68 0.92 9.20 8.28
C ALA A 68 1.81 8.14 8.95
N ALA A 69 1.96 6.96 8.35
CA ALA A 69 2.86 5.92 8.85
C ALA A 69 4.34 6.34 8.75
N ALA A 70 4.73 6.96 7.63
CA ALA A 70 6.07 7.52 7.46
C ALA A 70 6.36 8.63 8.50
N GLU A 71 5.43 9.57 8.71
CA GLU A 71 5.56 10.60 9.74
C GLU A 71 5.70 10.01 11.14
N LYS A 72 4.90 8.99 11.46
CA LYS A 72 4.99 8.30 12.76
C LYS A 72 6.35 7.64 12.96
N SER A 73 6.92 7.04 11.92
CA SER A 73 8.28 6.48 11.96
C SER A 73 9.34 7.56 12.19
N LEU A 74 9.24 8.67 11.46
CA LEU A 74 10.15 9.81 11.59
C LEU A 74 10.11 10.43 12.99
N ALA A 75 8.93 10.48 13.61
CA ALA A 75 8.73 10.99 14.96
C ALA A 75 9.11 10.00 16.07
N SER A 76 9.40 8.74 15.74
CA SER A 76 9.73 7.73 16.75
C SER A 76 11.15 7.95 17.27
N GLU A 77 11.27 8.04 18.59
CA GLU A 77 12.56 7.99 19.30
C GLU A 77 13.01 6.53 19.44
N GLY A 78 14.32 6.31 19.63
CA GLY A 78 14.89 4.99 19.92
C GLY A 78 16.01 4.56 18.96
N ALA A 79 16.44 3.30 19.11
CA ALA A 79 17.49 2.74 18.26
C ALA A 79 17.02 2.65 16.80
N PRO A 80 17.90 2.90 15.81
CA PRO A 80 17.52 2.84 14.39
C PRO A 80 16.86 1.52 13.97
N ARG A 81 17.29 0.40 14.55
CA ARG A 81 16.68 -0.91 14.36
C ARG A 81 15.20 -0.95 14.73
N ASP A 82 14.85 -0.38 15.88
CA ASP A 82 13.48 -0.39 16.39
C ASP A 82 12.58 0.53 15.55
N ARG A 83 13.12 1.67 15.11
CA ARG A 83 12.44 2.59 14.19
C ARG A 83 12.18 1.92 12.83
N LEU A 84 13.15 1.19 12.28
CA LEU A 84 12.98 0.40 11.05
C LEU A 84 11.91 -0.68 11.21
N LEU A 85 11.96 -1.46 12.30
CA LEU A 85 10.98 -2.50 12.57
C LEU A 85 9.57 -1.94 12.70
N ALA A 86 9.39 -0.85 13.46
CA ALA A 86 8.10 -0.20 13.62
C ALA A 86 7.55 0.32 12.29
N TRP A 87 8.41 0.89 11.44
CA TRP A 87 8.05 1.32 10.10
C TRP A 87 7.66 0.13 9.20
N PHE A 88 8.45 -0.92 9.19
CA PHE A 88 8.18 -2.13 8.41
C PHE A 88 6.87 -2.81 8.83
N GLU A 89 6.62 -2.94 10.13
CA GLU A 89 5.39 -3.52 10.67
C GLU A 89 4.17 -2.68 10.26
N ALA A 90 4.24 -1.34 10.39
CA ALA A 90 3.19 -0.45 9.94
C ALA A 90 2.93 -0.58 8.43
N TYR A 91 4.00 -0.76 7.65
CA TYR A 91 3.91 -0.90 6.21
C TYR A 91 3.30 -2.25 5.79
N VAL A 92 3.67 -3.36 6.45
CA VAL A 92 3.05 -4.67 6.24
C VAL A 92 1.58 -4.68 6.67
N GLU A 93 1.26 -4.19 7.86
CA GLU A 93 -0.12 -4.08 8.35
C GLU A 93 -0.96 -3.31 7.33
N PHE A 94 -0.41 -2.23 6.79
CA PHE A 94 -1.08 -1.40 5.82
C PHE A 94 -1.33 -2.09 4.47
N LEU A 95 -0.31 -2.73 3.88
CA LEU A 95 -0.43 -3.41 2.59
C LEU A 95 -1.36 -4.63 2.63
N THR A 96 -1.50 -5.24 3.80
CA THR A 96 -2.35 -6.43 4.01
C THR A 96 -3.80 -6.07 4.37
N ARG A 97 -4.15 -4.77 4.49
CA ARG A 97 -5.55 -4.33 4.69
C ARG A 97 -6.48 -4.65 3.53
N HIS A 98 -5.92 -4.91 2.34
CA HIS A 98 -6.67 -5.19 1.13
C HIS A 98 -6.02 -6.39 0.43
N LYS A 99 -6.77 -7.50 0.33
CA LYS A 99 -6.29 -8.71 -0.31
C LYS A 99 -5.80 -8.43 -1.73
N GLY A 100 -4.60 -8.89 -2.04
CA GLY A 100 -3.90 -8.72 -3.32
C GLY A 100 -3.29 -7.33 -3.56
N ALA A 101 -3.43 -6.38 -2.63
CA ALA A 101 -2.88 -5.02 -2.79
C ALA A 101 -1.36 -5.01 -2.65
N ALA A 102 -0.82 -5.76 -1.67
CA ALA A 102 0.61 -5.87 -1.42
C ALA A 102 1.39 -6.23 -2.68
N TRP A 103 0.98 -7.30 -3.37
CA TRP A 103 1.60 -7.73 -4.63
C TRP A 103 1.52 -6.65 -5.71
N ARG A 104 0.33 -6.08 -5.96
CA ARG A 104 0.11 -5.10 -7.03
C ARG A 104 0.92 -3.84 -6.88
N ILE A 105 0.92 -3.27 -5.67
CA ILE A 105 1.67 -2.05 -5.39
C ILE A 105 3.16 -2.33 -5.55
N THR A 106 3.63 -3.43 -4.95
CA THR A 106 5.05 -3.77 -4.93
C THR A 106 5.59 -4.11 -6.33
N SER A 107 4.82 -4.85 -7.14
CA SER A 107 5.24 -5.23 -8.50
C SER A 107 5.18 -4.07 -9.50
N ALA A 108 4.29 -3.09 -9.28
CA ALA A 108 4.20 -1.88 -10.09
C ALA A 108 5.22 -0.79 -9.69
N LEU A 109 6.03 -0.99 -8.64
CA LEU A 109 7.03 -0.01 -8.24
C LEU A 109 8.08 0.21 -9.34
N GLY A 110 8.13 1.43 -9.86
CA GLY A 110 9.06 1.83 -10.92
C GLY A 110 8.56 1.57 -12.34
N ASP A 111 7.32 1.10 -12.50
CA ASP A 111 6.64 1.00 -13.78
C ASP A 111 5.80 2.26 -14.03
N ASP A 112 6.30 3.16 -14.87
CA ASP A 112 5.63 4.43 -15.19
C ASP A 112 4.39 4.26 -16.10
N ASP A 113 4.30 3.14 -16.81
CA ASP A 113 3.15 2.80 -17.66
C ASP A 113 2.04 2.11 -16.85
N SER A 114 2.32 1.74 -15.60
CA SER A 114 1.34 1.14 -14.70
C SER A 114 0.18 2.11 -14.44
N PRO A 115 -1.08 1.63 -14.45
CA PRO A 115 -2.21 2.39 -13.94
C PRO A 115 -1.99 2.89 -12.50
N PHE A 116 -1.15 2.19 -11.74
CA PHE A 116 -0.84 2.51 -10.34
C PHE A 116 0.36 3.44 -10.16
N ALA A 117 1.01 3.90 -11.25
CA ALA A 117 2.29 4.62 -11.19
C ALA A 117 2.25 5.86 -10.25
N ALA A 118 1.16 6.63 -10.26
CA ALA A 118 1.01 7.79 -9.38
C ALA A 118 1.00 7.41 -7.89
N LYS A 119 0.34 6.31 -7.55
CA LYS A 119 0.29 5.77 -6.19
C LYS A 119 1.64 5.18 -5.80
N CYS A 120 2.26 4.39 -6.67
CA CYS A 120 3.60 3.85 -6.49
C CYS A 120 4.63 4.97 -6.23
N ARG A 121 4.59 6.07 -6.97
CA ARG A 121 5.44 7.26 -6.73
C ARG A 121 5.16 7.90 -5.38
N THR A 122 3.90 8.14 -5.05
CA THR A 122 3.54 8.76 -3.76
C THR A 122 4.03 7.90 -2.59
N TYR A 123 3.84 6.59 -2.72
CA TYR A 123 4.29 5.62 -1.76
C TYR A 123 5.81 5.58 -1.66
N LEU A 124 6.53 5.51 -2.78
CA LEU A 124 8.00 5.54 -2.77
C LEU A 124 8.52 6.83 -2.13
N ASN A 125 7.96 7.98 -2.48
CA ASN A 125 8.35 9.29 -1.94
C ASN A 125 8.13 9.37 -0.42
N ALA A 126 7.01 8.82 0.08
CA ALA A 126 6.74 8.79 1.51
C ALA A 126 7.82 8.02 2.28
N ASN A 127 8.22 6.87 1.74
CA ASN A 127 9.19 5.99 2.35
C ASN A 127 10.65 6.47 2.14
N GLN A 128 10.93 7.15 1.03
CA GLN A 128 12.22 7.78 0.78
C GLN A 128 12.60 8.75 1.91
N ARG A 129 11.64 9.50 2.44
CA ARG A 129 11.87 10.42 3.57
C ARG A 129 12.36 9.71 4.83
N VAL A 130 11.83 8.51 5.12
CA VAL A 130 12.27 7.68 6.26
C VAL A 130 13.71 7.20 6.03
N ILE A 131 14.01 6.73 4.82
CA ILE A 131 15.34 6.26 4.44
C ILE A 131 16.38 7.38 4.48
N ASP A 132 16.07 8.54 3.91
CA ASP A 132 16.97 9.70 3.90
C ASP A 132 17.31 10.15 5.32
N THR A 133 16.32 10.13 6.22
CA THR A 133 16.51 10.49 7.62
C THR A 133 17.48 9.52 8.30
N LEU A 134 17.20 8.21 8.24
CA LEU A 134 18.07 7.19 8.86
C LEU A 134 19.47 7.15 8.22
N ALA A 135 19.58 7.39 6.91
CA ALA A 135 20.86 7.50 6.21
C ALA A 135 21.66 8.72 6.69
N SER A 136 21.01 9.87 6.87
CA SER A 136 21.67 11.09 7.36
C SER A 136 22.20 10.97 8.80
N GLU A 137 21.58 10.10 9.60
CA GLU A 137 22.03 9.73 10.95
C GLU A 137 23.19 8.72 10.93
N GLY A 138 23.60 8.24 9.75
CA GLY A 138 24.63 7.20 9.60
C GLY A 138 24.15 5.81 9.99
N ALA A 139 22.84 5.59 10.12
CA ALA A 139 22.28 4.34 10.61
C ALA A 139 22.18 3.24 9.55
N LEU A 140 22.24 3.59 8.25
CA LEU A 140 22.06 2.65 7.13
C LEU A 140 23.37 2.41 6.38
N ARG A 141 23.50 1.22 5.78
CA ARG A 141 24.56 0.92 4.80
C ARG A 141 24.42 1.84 3.58
N ALA A 142 25.54 2.20 2.97
CA ALA A 142 25.59 3.17 1.87
C ALA A 142 24.93 2.69 0.55
N ASP A 143 24.71 1.39 0.39
CA ASP A 143 24.11 0.76 -0.79
C ASP A 143 22.60 0.53 -0.67
N VAL A 144 21.98 0.98 0.43
CA VAL A 144 20.55 0.82 0.69
C VAL A 144 19.77 1.97 0.07
N ASP A 145 18.79 1.64 -0.77
CA ASP A 145 17.84 2.60 -1.32
C ASP A 145 16.38 2.29 -0.93
N ALA A 146 15.50 3.28 -1.07
CA ALA A 146 14.09 3.13 -0.70
C ALA A 146 13.35 2.15 -1.59
N MET A 147 13.71 2.02 -2.88
CA MET A 147 13.06 1.10 -3.81
C MET A 147 13.30 -0.35 -3.38
N GLN A 148 14.54 -0.70 -3.04
CA GLN A 148 14.94 -2.01 -2.53
C GLN A 148 14.16 -2.35 -1.26
N LEU A 149 14.16 -1.44 -0.28
CA LEU A 149 13.45 -1.67 0.99
C LEU A 149 11.94 -1.78 0.79
N CYS A 150 11.36 -0.93 -0.06
CA CYS A 150 9.94 -1.03 -0.40
C CYS A 150 9.58 -2.38 -1.03
N ARG A 151 10.47 -2.94 -1.87
CA ARG A 151 10.30 -4.26 -2.50
C ARG A 151 10.50 -5.41 -1.51
N LEU A 152 11.50 -5.33 -0.64
CA LEU A 152 11.75 -6.35 0.39
C LEU A 152 10.57 -6.46 1.35
N VAL A 153 10.14 -5.33 1.91
CA VAL A 153 9.03 -5.28 2.87
C VAL A 153 7.70 -5.55 2.17
N GLY A 154 7.50 -5.03 0.96
CA GLY A 154 6.34 -5.34 0.13
C GLY A 154 6.24 -6.82 -0.24
N GLY A 155 7.37 -7.48 -0.45
CA GLY A 155 7.46 -8.94 -0.65
C GLY A 155 7.01 -9.70 0.58
N VAL A 156 7.47 -9.31 1.78
CA VAL A 156 6.98 -9.88 3.05
C VAL A 156 5.47 -9.68 3.17
N ALA A 157 4.96 -8.48 2.90
CA ALA A 157 3.53 -8.20 2.92
C ALA A 157 2.75 -9.09 1.92
N ALA A 158 3.28 -9.32 0.71
CA ALA A 158 2.65 -10.18 -0.28
C ALA A 158 2.57 -11.64 0.19
N VAL A 159 3.60 -12.15 0.87
CA VAL A 159 3.55 -13.49 1.49
C VAL A 159 2.51 -13.53 2.61
N VAL A 160 2.52 -12.55 3.52
CA VAL A 160 1.53 -12.46 4.62
C VAL A 160 0.10 -12.43 4.08
N ASP A 161 -0.14 -11.67 3.01
CA ASP A 161 -1.45 -11.52 2.39
C ASP A 161 -1.97 -12.79 1.68
N ASN A 162 -1.06 -13.70 1.31
CA ASN A 162 -1.37 -14.88 0.48
C ASN A 162 -1.04 -16.22 1.16
N SER A 163 -0.73 -16.22 2.46
CA SER A 163 -0.36 -17.44 3.20
C SER A 163 -0.85 -17.40 4.65
N GLU A 164 -1.19 -18.56 5.19
CA GLU A 164 -1.51 -18.72 6.62
C GLU A 164 -0.21 -18.86 7.41
N LEU A 165 0.40 -17.73 7.74
CA LEU A 165 1.61 -17.68 8.54
C LEU A 165 1.31 -17.65 10.04
N ALA A 166 2.30 -18.06 10.84
CA ALA A 166 2.28 -17.81 12.27
C ALA A 166 2.25 -16.29 12.56
N PRO A 167 1.61 -15.83 13.66
CA PRO A 167 1.45 -14.40 13.95
C PRO A 167 2.75 -13.58 14.00
N ASP A 168 3.88 -14.22 14.31
CA ASP A 168 5.20 -13.63 14.47
C ASP A 168 6.11 -13.77 13.23
N ALA A 169 5.68 -14.52 12.21
CA ALA A 169 6.49 -14.79 11.03
C ALA A 169 6.82 -13.52 10.25
N ALA A 170 5.85 -12.60 10.11
CA ALA A 170 6.07 -11.30 9.48
C ALA A 170 7.20 -10.54 10.19
N ARG A 171 7.10 -10.40 11.51
CA ARG A 171 8.09 -9.69 12.33
C ARG A 171 9.48 -10.30 12.22
N SER A 172 9.58 -11.63 12.22
CA SER A 172 10.86 -12.33 12.06
C SER A 172 11.51 -12.06 10.70
N MET A 173 10.74 -12.07 9.61
CA MET A 173 11.26 -11.69 8.28
C MET A 173 11.68 -10.22 8.23
N LEU A 174 10.90 -9.33 8.83
CA LEU A 174 11.22 -7.90 8.88
C LEU A 174 12.47 -7.62 9.72
N ALA A 175 12.72 -8.39 10.78
CA ALA A 175 13.95 -8.29 11.57
C ALA A 175 15.19 -8.65 10.75
N VAL A 176 15.12 -9.70 9.93
CA VAL A 176 16.21 -10.05 9.00
C VAL A 176 16.49 -8.90 8.02
N VAL A 177 15.43 -8.26 7.50
CA VAL A 177 15.59 -7.07 6.64
C VAL A 177 16.22 -5.92 7.41
N ALA A 178 15.75 -5.61 8.62
CA ALA A 178 16.28 -4.52 9.45
C ALA A 178 17.77 -4.72 9.77
N ASP A 179 18.14 -5.89 10.24
CA ASP A 179 19.51 -6.23 10.61
C ASP A 179 20.44 -6.20 9.39
N GLY A 180 19.93 -6.55 8.21
CA GLY A 180 20.69 -6.54 6.96
C GLY A 180 20.93 -5.16 6.33
N VAL A 181 20.25 -4.09 6.79
CA VAL A 181 20.39 -2.74 6.20
C VAL A 181 21.06 -1.71 7.12
N LEU A 182 21.23 -2.04 8.41
CA LEU A 182 21.90 -1.17 9.35
C LEU A 182 23.41 -1.08 9.07
N ALA A 183 23.98 0.08 9.32
CA ALA A 183 25.43 0.25 9.39
C ALA A 183 25.99 -0.53 10.60
N GLY A 184 27.16 -1.13 10.43
CA GLY A 184 27.87 -1.89 11.47
C GLY A 184 28.61 -1.01 12.46
#